data_AF-A0A961VZ69-F1
#
_entry.id   AF-A0A961VZ69-F1
#
_cell.length_a   1.000
_cell.length_b   1.000
_cell.length_c   1.000
_cell.angle_alpha   90.00
_cell.angle_beta   90.00
_cell.angle_gamma   90.00
#
_symmetry.space_group_name_H-M   'P 1'
#
loop_
_entity.id
_entity.type
_entity.pdbx_description
1 polymer ?
#
loop_
_entity_poly.entity_id
_entity_poly.type
_entity_poly.pdbx_seq_one_letter_code
_entity_poly.pdbx_strand_id
1 'polypeptide(L)' 'MNTHEAELEQELLRLGQQELELESRMAILRRRAKDAGMEHRFEESDLAWELFERARETLNNLQSEIVKIERRLYALRR' A
#
# COMPACT_ATOMS: atom_id res chain seq x y z
N MET A 1 -19.29 17.17 -15.48
CA MET A 1 -18.42 16.12 -14.93
C MET A 1 -18.84 14.82 -15.60
N ASN A 2 -17.92 14.17 -16.33
CA ASN A 2 -18.23 12.91 -17.02
C ASN A 2 -18.38 11.81 -15.96
N THR A 3 -19.43 10.99 -16.02
CA THR A 3 -19.67 9.89 -15.05
C THR A 3 -18.44 8.99 -14.89
N HIS A 4 -17.73 8.73 -15.99
CA HIS A 4 -16.50 7.93 -15.99
C HIS A 4 -15.32 8.62 -15.29
N GLU A 5 -15.25 9.95 -15.34
CA GLU A 5 -14.22 10.71 -14.64
C GLU A 5 -14.46 10.66 -13.12
N ALA A 6 -15.71 10.85 -12.70
CA ALA A 6 -16.11 10.75 -11.30
C ALA A 6 -15.85 9.35 -10.70
N GLU A 7 -16.09 8.29 -11.48
CA GLU A 7 -15.78 6.92 -11.07
C GLU A 7 -14.28 6.70 -10.85
N LEU A 8 -13.43 7.18 -11.77
CA LEU A 8 -11.98 7.06 -11.63
C LEU A 8 -11.43 7.89 -10.46
N GLU A 9 -11.99 9.07 -10.20
CA GLU A 9 -11.63 9.89 -9.03
C GLU A 9 -11.98 9.19 -7.71
N GLN A 10 -13.17 8.59 -7.62
CA GLN A 10 -13.56 7.79 -6.44
C GLN A 10 -12.66 6.56 -6.27
N GLU A 11 -12.28 5.91 -7.36
CA GLU A 11 -11.36 4.77 -7.32
C GLU A 11 -9.97 5.18 -6.83
N LEU A 12 -9.44 6.32 -7.28
CA LEU A 12 -8.16 6.87 -6.79
C LEU A 12 -8.23 7.19 -5.29
N LEU A 13 -9.32 7.80 -4.82
CA LEU A 13 -9.50 8.08 -3.39
C LEU A 13 -9.48 6.80 -2.56
N ARG A 14 -10.19 5.75 -3.02
CA ARG A 14 -10.22 4.44 -2.35
C ARG A 14 -8.82 3.81 -2.34
N LEU A 15 -8.09 3.84 -3.45
CA LEU A 15 -6.73 3.28 -3.52
C LEU A 15 -5.75 4.06 -2.63
N GLY A 16 -5.81 5.39 -2.61
CA GLY A 16 -4.97 6.20 -1.72
C GLY A 16 -5.22 5.91 -0.23
N GLN A 17 -6.46 5.62 0.17
CA GLN A 17 -6.76 5.18 1.54
C GLN A 17 -6.11 3.81 1.84
N GLN A 18 -6.18 2.86 0.90
CA GLN A 18 -5.53 1.57 1.04
C GLN A 18 -4.00 1.67 1.10
N GLU A 19 -3.42 2.61 0.36
CA GLU A 19 -1.98 2.93 0.41
C GLU A 19 -1.57 3.33 1.83
N LEU A 20 -2.25 4.32 2.40
CA LEU A 20 -1.98 4.83 3.75
C LEU A 20 -2.11 3.74 4.83
N GLU A 21 -3.13 2.89 4.72
CA GLU A 21 -3.33 1.75 5.63
C GLU A 21 -2.18 0.73 5.54
N LEU A 22 -1.72 0.41 4.32
CA LEU A 22 -0.60 -0.51 4.10
C LEU A 22 0.70 0.06 4.65
N GLU A 23 1.00 1.34 4.40
CA GLU A 23 2.20 2.00 4.91
C GLU A 23 2.22 2.02 6.45
N SER A 24 1.09 2.35 7.08
CA SER A 24 0.94 2.30 8.54
C SER A 24 1.19 0.89 9.08
N ARG A 25 0.60 -0.13 8.45
CA ARG A 25 0.82 -1.53 8.83
C ARG A 25 2.27 -1.95 8.66
N MET A 26 2.94 -1.53 7.60
CA MET A 26 4.36 -1.79 7.36
C MET A 26 5.24 -1.17 8.44
N ALA A 27 4.94 0.06 8.87
CA ALA A 27 5.66 0.71 9.97
C ALA A 27 5.55 -0.09 11.29
N ILE A 28 4.36 -0.62 11.59
CA ILE A 28 4.11 -1.47 12.76
C ILE A 28 4.90 -2.78 12.65
N LEU A 29 4.84 -3.47 11.51
CA LEU A 29 5.55 -4.73 11.28
C LEU A 29 7.06 -4.56 11.40
N ARG A 30 7.61 -3.49 10.82
CA ARG A 30 9.04 -3.17 10.93
C ARG A 30 9.47 -2.93 12.37
N ARG A 31 8.66 -2.20 13.15
CA ARG A 31 8.91 -1.99 14.58
C ARG A 31 8.88 -3.32 15.34
N ARG A 32 7.84 -4.14 15.12
CA ARG A 32 7.68 -5.44 15.77
C ARG A 32 8.86 -6.38 15.47
N ALA A 33 9.32 -6.42 14.21
CA ALA A 33 10.48 -7.21 13.83
C ALA A 33 11.73 -6.79 14.62
N LYS A 34 11.98 -5.48 14.69
CA LYS A 34 13.10 -4.91 15.46
C LYS A 34 13.01 -5.26 16.94
N ASP A 35 11.86 -5.05 17.56
CA ASP A 35 11.66 -5.27 18.99
C ASP A 35 11.82 -6.78 19.33
N ALA A 36 11.24 -7.67 18.52
CA ALA A 36 11.42 -9.11 18.67
C ALA A 36 12.89 -9.54 18.52
N GLY A 37 13.62 -8.97 17.56
CA GLY A 37 15.05 -9.22 17.37
C GLY A 37 15.91 -8.77 18.56
N MET A 38 15.59 -7.62 19.15
CA MET A 38 16.27 -7.13 20.37
C MET A 38 15.99 -8.02 21.58
N GLU A 39 14.80 -8.61 21.66
CA GLU A 39 14.38 -9.52 22.73
C GLU A 39 14.73 -11.00 22.44
N HIS A 40 15.57 -11.25 21.43
CA HIS A 40 16.02 -12.57 20.98
C HIS A 40 14.90 -13.54 20.57
N ARG A 41 13.70 -13.02 20.25
CA ARG A 41 12.59 -13.79 19.67
C ARG A 41 12.71 -13.80 18.14
N PHE A 42 13.71 -14.52 17.64
CA PHE A 42 14.05 -14.50 16.22
C PHE A 42 12.93 -15.00 15.30
N GLU A 43 12.20 -16.06 15.69
CA GLU A 43 11.06 -16.56 14.91
C GLU A 43 9.96 -15.49 14.73
N GLU A 44 9.67 -14.71 15.78
CA GLU A 44 8.70 -13.62 15.69
C GLU A 44 9.23 -12.46 14.84
N SER A 45 10.53 -12.17 14.93
CA SER A 45 11.20 -11.17 14.09
C SER A 45 11.11 -11.55 12.62
N ASP A 46 11.43 -12.79 12.28
CA ASP A 46 11.41 -13.30 10.91
C ASP A 46 10.00 -13.30 10.35
N LEU A 47 9.00 -13.73 11.13
CA LEU A 47 7.60 -13.67 10.74
C LEU A 47 7.12 -12.23 10.50
N ALA A 48 7.48 -11.30 11.38
CA ALA A 48 7.13 -9.89 11.22
C ALA A 48 7.78 -9.28 9.97
N TRP A 49 9.02 -9.71 9.65
CA TRP A 49 9.72 -9.29 8.44
C TRP A 49 9.09 -9.86 7.17
N GLU A 50 8.73 -11.14 7.16
CA GLU A 50 8.03 -11.76 6.03
C GLU A 50 6.69 -11.07 5.75
N LEU A 51 5.92 -10.75 6.79
CA LEU A 51 4.68 -9.99 6.65
C LEU A 51 4.91 -8.58 6.13
N PHE A 52 6.02 -7.92 6.52
CA PHE A 52 6.40 -6.62 6.01
C PHE A 52 6.71 -6.68 4.50
N GLU A 53 7.46 -7.70 4.08
CA GLU A 53 7.83 -7.90 2.68
C GLU A 53 6.59 -8.15 1.80
N ARG A 54 5.65 -8.99 2.26
CA ARG A 54 4.36 -9.20 1.57
C ARG A 54 3.53 -7.91 1.49
N ALA A 55 3.51 -7.10 2.55
CA ALA A 55 2.83 -5.81 2.55
C ALA A 55 3.49 -4.84 1.55
N ARG A 56 4.82 -4.85 1.44
CA ARG A 56 5.58 -4.05 0.47
C ARG A 56 5.27 -4.45 -0.97
N GLU A 57 5.20 -5.75 -1.27
CA GLU A 57 4.77 -6.23 -2.59
C GLU A 57 3.34 -5.80 -2.93
N THR A 58 2.44 -5.86 -1.94
CA THR A 58 1.06 -5.40 -2.10
C THR A 58 0.98 -3.90 -2.38
N LEU A 59 1.79 -3.10 -1.68
CA LEU A 59 1.91 -1.66 -1.89
C LEU A 59 2.40 -1.35 -3.32
N ASN A 60 3.44 -2.04 -3.80
CA ASN A 60 3.96 -1.83 -5.15
C ASN A 60 2.91 -2.13 -6.24
N ASN A 61 2.11 -3.18 -6.05
CA ASN A 61 1.01 -3.52 -6.96
C ASN A 61 -0.07 -2.42 -6.93
N LEU A 62 -0.43 -1.94 -5.73
CA LEU A 62 -1.41 -0.88 -5.55
C LEU A 62 -0.96 0.43 -6.22
N GLN A 63 0.29 0.83 -6.05
CA GLN A 63 0.88 2.01 -6.71
C GLN A 63 0.86 1.89 -8.23
N SER A 64 1.10 0.68 -8.76
CA SER A 64 1.00 0.42 -10.20
C SER A 64 -0.44 0.59 -10.73
N GLU A 65 -1.45 0.20 -9.95
CA GLU A 65 -2.87 0.42 -10.30
C GLU A 65 -3.25 1.90 -10.24
N ILE A 66 -2.80 2.64 -9.21
CA ILE A 66 -2.99 4.09 -9.10
C ILE A 66 -2.49 4.79 -10.36
N VAL A 67 -1.25 4.51 -10.79
CA VAL A 67 -0.65 5.11 -11.99
C VAL A 67 -1.46 4.81 -13.26
N LYS A 68 -2.02 3.60 -13.39
CA LYS A 68 -2.88 3.25 -14.53
C LYS A 68 -4.15 4.08 -14.56
N ILE A 69 -4.78 4.29 -13.40
CA ILE A 69 -6.01 5.08 -13.29
C ILE A 69 -5.73 6.57 -13.52
N GLU A 70 -4.64 7.12 -12.96
CA GLU A 70 -4.22 8.50 -13.20
C GLU A 70 -4.00 8.77 -14.69
N ARG A 71 -3.37 7.84 -15.42
CA ARG A 71 -3.19 7.95 -16.88
C ARG A 71 -4.52 7.97 -17.64
N ARG A 72 -5.49 7.15 -17.22
CA ARG A 72 -6.85 7.14 -17.81
C ARG A 72 -7.57 8.46 -17.54
N LEU A 73 -7.49 8.98 -16.32
CA LEU A 73 -8.07 10.25 -15.93
C LEU A 73 -7.47 11.42 -16.74
N TYR A 74 -6.15 11.44 -16.89
CA TYR A 74 -5.44 12.42 -17.72
C TYR A 74 -5.91 12.38 -19.18
N ALA A 75 -6.10 11.18 -19.75
CA ALA A 75 -6.58 11.01 -21.13
C ALA A 75 -8.02 11.50 -21.33
N LEU A 76 -8.89 11.41 -20.31
CA LEU A 76 -10.27 11.91 -20.37
C LEU A 76 -10.37 13.43 -20.26
N ARG A 77 -9.39 14.08 -19.61
CA ARG A 77 -9.35 15.52 -19.37
C ARG A 77 -8.65 16.32 -20.48
N ARG A 78 -8.13 15.64 -21.50
CA ARG A 78 -7.43 16.23 -22.66
C ARG A 78 -8.33 16.26 -23.88
#